data_AF-A0A2C9XQT9-F1
#
_entry.id   AF-A0A2C9XQT9-F1
#
_cell.length_a   1.000
_cell.length_b   1.000
_cell.length_c   1.000
_cell.angle_alpha   90.00
_cell.angle_beta   90.00
_cell.angle_gamma   90.00
#
_symmetry.space_group_name_H-M   'P 1'
#
loop_
_entity.id
_entity.type
_entity.pdbx_description
1 polymer ?
#
loop_
_entity_poly.entity_id
_entity_poly.type
_entity_poly.pdbx_seq_one_letter_code
_entity_poly.pdbx_strand_id
1 'polypeptide(L)'
;MARKIIEQSEKLEVLYHIDRYVPFDGKICDHLCIANEEYLEAIQRIVETKLSDIVSNSIIQDNGFFCGAGNSYVFIKSNGNVAFCPTMPEDFLGGNLKKESLKDIWENSVFFKRMRNVNCKYFSECSLSHVCKGGCRSRSTFLYGSIDVEDLQSGKLMYKMTGITSLPLEKILKEEL
;
A
#
# COMPACT_ATOMS: atom_id res chain seq x y z
N MET A 1 -13.46 2.44 -15.54
CA MET A 1 -13.27 0.99 -15.31
C MET A 1 -13.57 0.57 -13.86
N ALA A 2 -12.98 1.22 -12.85
CA ALA A 2 -13.06 0.83 -11.44
C ALA A 2 -14.50 0.80 -10.91
N ARG A 3 -15.33 1.79 -11.27
CA ARG A 3 -16.74 1.85 -10.87
C ARG A 3 -17.53 0.59 -11.24
N LYS A 4 -17.35 0.10 -12.47
CA LYS A 4 -18.03 -1.10 -12.96
C LYS A 4 -17.58 -2.34 -12.18
N ILE A 5 -16.28 -2.43 -11.87
CA ILE A 5 -15.74 -3.53 -11.07
C ILE A 5 -16.31 -3.50 -9.65
N ILE A 6 -16.37 -2.33 -9.00
CA ILE A 6 -16.97 -2.17 -7.68
C ILE A 6 -18.44 -2.60 -7.68
N GLU A 7 -19.24 -2.09 -8.61
CA GLU A 7 -20.67 -2.45 -8.74
C GLU A 7 -20.88 -3.95 -9.00
N GLN A 8 -19.92 -4.63 -9.64
CA GLN A 8 -19.94 -6.08 -9.81
C GLN A 8 -19.53 -6.80 -8.52
N SER A 9 -18.49 -6.32 -7.84
CA SER A 9 -18.01 -6.90 -6.57
C SER A 9 -19.04 -6.78 -5.44
N GLU A 10 -19.78 -5.66 -5.37
CA GLU A 10 -20.87 -5.45 -4.40
C GLU A 10 -21.97 -6.53 -4.53
N LYS A 11 -22.18 -7.09 -5.74
CA LYS A 11 -23.17 -8.16 -5.98
C LYS A 11 -22.70 -9.56 -5.61
N LEU A 12 -21.40 -9.72 -5.34
CA LEU A 12 -20.82 -11.03 -5.02
C LEU A 12 -20.92 -11.38 -3.53
N GLU A 13 -21.32 -10.42 -2.67
CA GLU A 13 -21.41 -10.60 -1.22
C GLU A 13 -20.12 -11.16 -0.58
N VAL A 14 -18.97 -10.89 -1.19
CA VAL A 14 -17.64 -11.28 -0.67
C VAL A 14 -16.86 -10.07 -0.19
N LEU A 15 -15.99 -10.27 0.81
CA LEU A 15 -15.03 -9.24 1.20
C LEU A 15 -14.01 -9.06 0.08
N TYR A 16 -13.84 -7.82 -0.39
CA TYR A 16 -12.82 -7.47 -1.37
C TYR A 16 -11.98 -6.26 -0.94
N HIS A 17 -10.77 -6.20 -1.50
CA HIS A 17 -9.84 -5.09 -1.40
C HIS A 17 -9.49 -4.64 -2.82
N ILE A 18 -9.44 -3.33 -3.05
CA ILE A 18 -8.96 -2.77 -4.31
C ILE A 18 -7.60 -2.14 -4.04
N ASP A 19 -6.57 -2.70 -4.66
CA ASP A 19 -5.28 -2.04 -4.75
C ASP A 19 -5.11 -1.46 -6.14
N ARG A 20 -4.31 -0.41 -6.23
CA ARG A 20 -3.96 0.18 -7.52
C ARG A 20 -2.76 -0.56 -8.09
N TYR A 21 -2.89 -1.06 -9.31
CA TYR A 21 -1.77 -1.63 -10.05
C TYR A 21 -0.65 -0.59 -10.18
N VAL A 22 0.56 -0.99 -9.79
CA VAL A 22 1.79 -0.23 -9.99
C VAL A 22 2.55 -0.94 -11.10
N PRO A 23 2.65 -0.36 -12.30
CA PRO A 23 3.36 -1.00 -13.40
C PRO A 23 4.84 -1.15 -13.06
N PHE A 24 5.38 -2.34 -13.30
CA PHE A 24 6.76 -2.70 -12.98
C PHE A 24 7.82 -1.88 -13.74
N ASP A 25 7.43 -1.13 -14.77
CA ASP A 25 8.30 -0.22 -15.51
C ASP A 25 8.16 1.25 -15.07
N GLY A 26 7.38 1.51 -14.01
CA GLY A 26 7.10 2.86 -13.50
C GLY A 26 6.20 3.70 -14.40
N LYS A 27 5.75 3.19 -15.55
CA LYS A 27 4.92 3.97 -16.49
C LYS A 27 3.45 3.85 -16.14
N ILE A 28 2.88 4.90 -15.53
CA ILE A 28 1.45 5.02 -15.20
C ILE A 28 0.55 5.11 -16.46
N CYS A 29 1.06 4.83 -17.66
CA CYS A 29 0.39 5.02 -18.95
C CYS A 29 -0.04 3.71 -19.62
N ASP A 30 -0.26 2.64 -18.87
CA ASP A 30 -0.91 1.44 -19.40
C ASP A 30 -2.43 1.66 -19.47
N HIS A 31 -3.10 1.19 -20.52
CA HIS A 31 -4.56 1.26 -20.69
C HIS A 31 -5.36 0.57 -19.57
N LEU A 32 -4.70 -0.28 -18.78
CA LEU A 32 -5.26 -0.94 -17.59
C LEU A 32 -4.99 -0.16 -16.29
N CYS A 33 -4.16 0.90 -16.32
CA CYS A 33 -3.96 1.77 -15.18
C CYS A 33 -5.18 2.67 -15.00
N ILE A 34 -5.78 2.62 -13.81
CA ILE A 34 -6.80 3.59 -13.40
C ILE A 34 -6.14 4.91 -13.01
N ALA A 35 -6.80 6.02 -13.37
CA ALA A 35 -6.38 7.37 -12.99
C ALA A 35 -6.40 7.55 -11.46
N ASN A 36 -5.67 8.55 -10.95
CA ASN A 36 -5.61 8.84 -9.52
C ASN A 36 -7.01 9.14 -8.97
N GLU A 37 -7.75 9.98 -9.69
CA GLU A 37 -9.08 10.46 -9.33
C GLU A 37 -10.07 9.31 -9.30
N GLU A 38 -10.04 8.46 -10.34
CA GLU A 38 -10.89 7.27 -10.43
C GLU A 38 -10.59 6.27 -9.29
N TYR A 39 -9.32 6.06 -8.94
CA TYR A 39 -8.95 5.22 -7.80
C TYR A 39 -9.42 5.81 -6.47
N LEU A 40 -9.24 7.12 -6.26
CA LEU A 40 -9.67 7.78 -5.03
C LEU A 40 -11.19 7.75 -4.86
N GLU A 41 -11.96 7.95 -5.94
CA GLU A 41 -13.41 7.77 -5.92
C GLU A 41 -13.83 6.34 -5.63
N ALA A 42 -13.15 5.37 -6.24
CA ALA A 42 -13.37 3.95 -6.02
C ALA A 42 -13.16 3.54 -4.56
N ILE A 43 -12.01 3.91 -3.97
CA ILE A 43 -11.71 3.60 -2.57
C ILE A 43 -12.66 4.34 -1.64
N GLN A 44 -12.95 5.62 -1.88
CA GLN A 44 -13.89 6.37 -1.06
C GLN A 44 -15.25 5.68 -0.99
N ARG A 45 -15.80 5.21 -2.12
CA ARG A 45 -17.07 4.47 -2.13
C ARG A 45 -17.01 3.18 -1.32
N ILE A 46 -15.93 2.41 -1.44
CA ILE A 46 -15.74 1.18 -0.65
C ILE A 46 -15.66 1.51 0.83
N VAL A 47 -14.96 2.59 1.18
CA VAL A 47 -14.78 3.01 2.56
C VAL A 47 -16.06 3.55 3.15
N GLU A 48 -16.84 4.34 2.43
CA GLU A 48 -18.17 4.81 2.86
C GLU A 48 -19.12 3.64 3.08
N THR A 49 -19.16 2.69 2.15
CA THR A 49 -19.96 1.46 2.27
C THR A 49 -19.52 0.61 3.47
N LYS A 50 -18.20 0.41 3.62
CA LYS A 50 -17.65 -0.33 4.78
C LYS A 50 -17.84 0.45 6.07
N LEU A 51 -17.75 1.78 6.09
CA LEU A 51 -18.01 2.62 7.26
C LEU A 51 -19.46 2.48 7.69
N SER A 52 -20.43 2.46 6.78
CA SER A 52 -21.83 2.17 7.15
C SER A 52 -22.00 0.77 7.75
N ASP A 53 -21.28 -0.23 7.22
CA ASP A 53 -21.31 -1.61 7.72
C ASP A 53 -20.54 -1.79 9.05
N ILE A 54 -19.53 -0.94 9.30
CA ILE A 54 -18.71 -0.92 10.53
C ILE A 54 -19.42 -0.14 11.64
N VAL A 55 -20.06 0.99 11.33
CA VAL A 55 -20.84 1.80 12.30
C VAL A 55 -22.01 0.97 12.86
N SER A 56 -22.55 0.04 12.07
CA SER A 56 -23.56 -0.91 12.54
C SER A 56 -23.01 -2.07 13.38
N ASN A 57 -21.69 -2.34 13.35
CA ASN A 57 -21.07 -3.52 13.99
C ASN A 57 -19.90 -3.22 14.96
N SER A 58 -19.82 -2.01 15.54
CA SER A 58 -19.03 -1.62 16.74
C SER A 58 -17.62 -2.21 16.96
N ILE A 59 -16.89 -2.59 15.91
CA ILE A 59 -15.54 -3.17 16.04
C ILE A 59 -14.59 -2.35 15.17
N ILE A 60 -13.96 -1.34 15.79
CA ILE A 60 -12.67 -0.83 15.32
C ILE A 60 -11.65 -1.91 15.70
N GLN A 61 -11.55 -2.95 14.87
CA GLN A 61 -10.36 -3.80 14.84
C GLN A 61 -9.49 -3.31 13.68
N ASP A 62 -8.24 -3.05 14.02
CA ASP A 62 -7.11 -2.50 13.28
C ASP A 62 -6.72 -3.27 11.98
N ASN A 63 -7.67 -3.59 11.09
CA ASN A 63 -7.47 -4.64 10.07
C ASN A 63 -7.68 -4.23 8.60
N GLY A 64 -7.69 -2.93 8.24
CA GLY A 64 -8.10 -2.50 6.89
C GLY A 64 -7.00 -2.02 5.93
N PHE A 65 -6.06 -1.22 6.41
CA PHE A 65 -5.21 -0.37 5.54
C PHE A 65 -3.71 -0.59 5.73
N PHE A 66 -3.32 -1.66 6.43
CA PHE A 66 -1.91 -1.92 6.71
C PHE A 66 -1.35 -3.03 5.84
N CYS A 67 -0.30 -2.69 5.07
CA CYS A 67 0.51 -3.69 4.38
C CYS A 67 1.45 -4.39 5.37
N GLY A 68 1.28 -5.70 5.54
CA GLY A 68 2.14 -6.53 6.38
C GLY A 68 3.48 -6.94 5.77
N ALA A 69 3.92 -6.34 4.66
CA ALA A 69 5.13 -6.75 3.94
C ALA A 69 6.36 -6.69 4.86
N GLY A 70 7.10 -7.80 4.96
CA GLY A 70 8.27 -7.93 5.83
C GLY A 70 7.97 -7.90 7.34
N ASN A 71 6.69 -7.85 7.74
CA ASN A 71 6.25 -7.82 9.15
C ASN A 71 5.35 -8.99 9.52
N SER A 72 4.38 -9.33 8.67
CA SER A 72 3.50 -10.50 8.81
C SER A 72 3.49 -11.42 7.60
N TYR A 73 4.04 -10.99 6.46
CA TYR A 73 4.18 -11.83 5.27
C TYR A 73 5.44 -11.53 4.45
N VAL A 74 5.80 -12.48 3.60
CA VAL A 74 6.77 -12.37 2.49
C VAL A 74 6.18 -13.01 1.24
N PHE A 75 6.74 -12.71 0.07
CA PHE A 75 6.36 -13.37 -1.17
C PHE A 75 7.45 -14.34 -1.62
N ILE A 76 7.08 -15.59 -1.95
CA ILE A 76 8.03 -16.60 -2.45
C ILE A 76 7.82 -16.73 -3.96
N LYS A 77 8.85 -16.36 -4.74
CA LYS A 77 8.86 -16.53 -6.19
C LYS A 77 9.05 -18.00 -6.58
N SER A 78 8.61 -18.38 -7.77
CA SER A 78 8.73 -19.75 -8.29
C SER A 78 10.18 -20.27 -8.36
N ASN A 79 11.16 -19.37 -8.46
CA ASN A 79 12.59 -19.72 -8.45
C ASN A 79 13.19 -19.91 -7.03
N GLY A 80 12.38 -19.74 -5.98
CA GLY A 80 12.78 -19.84 -4.58
C GLY A 80 13.21 -18.52 -3.93
N ASN A 81 13.26 -17.41 -4.66
CA ASN A 81 13.58 -16.10 -4.07
C ASN A 81 12.48 -15.66 -3.09
N VAL A 82 12.88 -15.19 -1.92
CA VAL A 82 11.98 -14.60 -0.92
C VAL A 82 12.03 -13.08 -1.05
N ALA A 83 10.93 -12.49 -1.51
CA ALA A 83 10.77 -11.07 -1.75
C ALA A 83 10.01 -10.37 -0.63
N PHE A 84 10.30 -9.09 -0.40
CA PHE A 84 9.60 -8.25 0.58
C PHE A 84 8.10 -8.13 0.27
N CYS A 85 7.75 -7.89 -0.99
CA CYS A 85 6.40 -7.69 -1.47
C CYS A 85 6.33 -8.16 -2.94
N PRO A 86 5.22 -8.76 -3.40
CA PRO A 86 5.10 -9.34 -4.73
C PRO A 86 5.30 -8.32 -5.87
N THR A 87 5.02 -7.05 -5.60
CA THR A 87 5.11 -5.99 -6.62
C THR A 87 6.46 -5.29 -6.63
N MET A 88 7.37 -5.54 -5.68
CA MET A 88 8.66 -4.83 -5.59
C MET A 88 9.68 -5.32 -6.63
N PRO A 89 10.65 -4.45 -7.03
CA PRO A 89 11.71 -4.85 -7.93
C PRO A 89 12.69 -5.88 -7.32
N GLU A 90 13.55 -6.47 -8.17
CA GLU A 90 14.44 -7.59 -7.80
C GLU A 90 15.54 -7.24 -6.78
N ASP A 91 15.75 -5.96 -6.48
CA ASP A 91 16.61 -5.49 -5.39
C ASP A 91 15.96 -5.65 -4.00
N PHE A 92 14.68 -6.03 -3.93
CA PHE A 92 13.93 -6.26 -2.69
C PHE A 92 13.79 -7.74 -2.34
N LEU A 93 14.88 -8.50 -2.50
CA LEU A 93 14.97 -9.91 -2.14
C LEU A 93 15.77 -10.10 -0.84
N GLY A 94 15.23 -10.89 0.07
CA GLY A 94 15.88 -11.20 1.35
C GLY A 94 16.71 -12.48 1.38
N GLY A 95 16.57 -13.34 0.37
CA GLY A 95 17.30 -14.60 0.27
C GLY A 95 16.66 -15.57 -0.72
N ASN A 96 17.15 -16.82 -0.76
CA ASN A 96 16.60 -17.87 -1.62
C ASN A 96 16.50 -19.21 -0.87
N LEU A 97 15.32 -19.84 -0.93
CA LEU A 97 14.99 -21.09 -0.24
C LEU A 97 15.80 -22.32 -0.70
N LYS A 98 16.50 -22.23 -1.83
CA LYS A 98 17.44 -23.27 -2.28
C LYS A 98 18.78 -23.22 -1.52
N LYS A 99 19.04 -22.14 -0.77
CA LYS A 99 20.30 -21.89 -0.06
C LYS A 99 20.12 -21.77 1.45
N GLU A 100 19.02 -21.18 1.89
CA GLU A 100 18.77 -20.81 3.28
C GLU A 100 17.35 -21.25 3.70
N SER A 101 17.12 -21.51 4.99
CA SER A 101 15.78 -21.77 5.49
C SER A 101 14.93 -20.50 5.49
N LEU A 102 13.61 -20.61 5.36
CA LEU A 102 12.72 -19.44 5.46
C LEU A 102 12.88 -18.73 6.81
N LYS A 103 13.09 -19.48 7.89
CA LYS A 103 13.32 -18.94 9.23
C LYS A 103 14.59 -18.09 9.27
N ASP A 104 15.68 -18.58 8.71
CA ASP A 104 16.95 -17.83 8.68
C ASP A 104 16.84 -16.57 7.82
N ILE A 105 16.19 -16.66 6.66
CA ILE A 105 15.94 -15.49 5.81
C ILE A 105 15.12 -14.45 6.58
N TRP A 106 14.05 -14.86 7.26
CA TRP A 106 13.16 -13.96 8.00
C TRP A 106 13.81 -13.30 9.21
N GLU A 107 14.48 -14.10 10.05
CA GLU A 107 15.02 -13.65 11.34
C GLU A 107 16.42 -13.04 11.19
N ASN A 108 17.24 -13.56 10.28
CA ASN A 108 18.68 -13.32 10.27
C ASN A 108 19.21 -12.55 9.06
N SER A 109 18.50 -12.52 7.93
CA SER A 109 18.99 -11.80 6.73
C SER A 109 19.17 -10.31 7.01
N VAL A 110 20.26 -9.74 6.47
CA VAL A 110 20.53 -8.29 6.55
C VAL A 110 19.38 -7.50 5.94
N PHE A 111 18.81 -8.00 4.85
CA PHE A 111 17.69 -7.38 4.16
C PHE A 111 16.45 -7.28 5.05
N PHE A 112 15.91 -8.40 5.56
CA PHE A 112 14.69 -8.34 6.37
C PHE A 112 14.92 -7.63 7.71
N LYS A 113 16.13 -7.65 8.27
CA LYS A 113 16.47 -6.81 9.43
C LYS A 113 16.36 -5.32 9.11
N ARG A 114 16.81 -4.88 7.94
CA ARG A 114 16.73 -3.47 7.50
C ARG A 114 15.32 -3.05 7.10
N MET A 115 14.57 -3.96 6.48
CA MET A 115 13.29 -3.67 5.84
C MET A 115 12.09 -3.80 6.79
N ARG A 116 12.29 -4.42 7.96
CA ARG A 116 11.25 -4.55 8.98
C ARG A 116 10.79 -3.16 9.44
N ASN A 117 9.48 -2.96 9.51
CA ASN A 117 8.87 -1.67 9.85
C ASN A 117 9.35 -0.47 9.00
N VAL A 118 9.81 -0.70 7.76
CA VAL A 118 10.19 0.40 6.86
C VAL A 118 8.97 1.27 6.58
N ASN A 119 9.14 2.58 6.73
CA ASN A 119 8.09 3.59 6.61
C ASN A 119 8.60 4.82 5.86
N CYS A 120 7.72 5.75 5.53
CA CYS A 120 8.14 7.02 4.93
C CYS A 120 8.87 7.89 5.95
N LYS A 121 9.75 8.77 5.45
CA LYS A 121 10.58 9.67 6.29
C LYS A 121 9.78 10.56 7.25
N TYR A 122 8.53 10.89 6.90
CA TYR A 122 7.65 11.73 7.71
C TYR A 122 6.73 10.96 8.66
N PHE A 123 6.90 9.63 8.79
CA PHE A 123 6.00 8.78 9.54
C PHE A 123 5.80 9.22 11.00
N SER A 124 6.88 9.63 11.67
CA SER A 124 6.85 10.11 13.06
C SER A 124 6.20 11.49 13.23
N GLU A 125 6.14 12.30 12.18
CA GLU A 125 5.64 13.68 12.22
C GLU A 125 4.20 13.79 11.67
N CYS A 126 3.75 12.79 10.91
CA CYS A 126 2.42 12.78 10.31
C CYS A 126 1.35 12.33 11.31
N SER A 127 0.39 13.21 11.60
CA SER A 127 -0.74 12.93 12.49
C SER A 127 -1.62 11.75 12.01
N LEU A 128 -1.60 11.45 10.71
CA LEU A 128 -2.38 10.37 10.09
C LEU A 128 -1.57 9.08 9.88
N SER A 129 -0.30 9.03 10.33
CA SER A 129 0.58 7.89 10.11
C SER A 129 0.06 6.60 10.74
N HIS A 130 -0.66 6.70 11.86
CA HIS A 130 -1.27 5.55 12.54
C HIS A 130 -2.38 4.90 11.72
N VAL A 131 -2.99 5.61 10.75
CA VAL A 131 -4.06 5.10 9.89
C VAL A 131 -3.50 4.44 8.63
N CYS A 132 -2.67 5.16 7.86
CA CYS A 132 -2.11 4.62 6.62
C CYS A 132 -0.88 3.75 6.82
N LYS A 133 -0.29 3.78 8.02
CA LYS A 133 0.94 3.07 8.39
C LYS A 133 2.08 3.31 7.39
N GLY A 134 2.22 4.55 6.94
CA GLY A 134 3.21 4.96 5.95
C GLY A 134 2.77 4.78 4.49
N GLY A 135 1.74 4.01 4.18
CA GLY A 135 1.30 3.77 2.78
C GLY A 135 2.17 2.76 2.02
N CYS A 136 1.87 2.54 0.74
CA CYS A 136 2.46 1.47 -0.05
C CYS A 136 3.92 1.76 -0.43
N ARG A 137 4.83 1.00 0.19
CA ARG A 137 6.28 1.05 -0.09
C ARG A 137 6.62 0.73 -1.55
N SER A 138 5.83 -0.12 -2.21
CA SER A 138 5.99 -0.41 -3.65
C SER A 138 5.67 0.80 -4.51
N ARG A 139 4.60 1.54 -4.22
CA ARG A 139 4.32 2.80 -4.94
C ARG A 139 5.46 3.79 -4.75
N SER A 140 5.93 3.94 -3.52
CA SER A 140 7.05 4.84 -3.23
C SER A 140 8.28 4.52 -4.07
N THR A 141 8.68 3.25 -4.11
CA THR A 141 9.84 2.79 -4.88
C THR A 141 9.68 2.99 -6.39
N PHE A 142 8.56 2.59 -7.00
CA PHE A 142 8.41 2.71 -8.46
C PHE A 142 8.18 4.14 -8.94
N LEU A 143 7.43 4.94 -8.19
CA LEU A 143 7.04 6.29 -8.63
C LEU A 143 8.08 7.34 -8.29
N TYR A 144 8.80 7.16 -7.17
CA TYR A 144 9.72 8.18 -6.65
C TYR A 144 11.16 7.67 -6.50
N GLY A 145 11.44 6.42 -6.87
CA GLY A 145 12.79 5.85 -6.87
C GLY A 145 13.35 5.52 -5.48
N SER A 146 12.57 5.71 -4.40
CA SER A 146 13.02 5.36 -3.05
C SER A 146 11.88 4.85 -2.17
N ILE A 147 12.18 3.86 -1.34
CA ILE A 147 11.22 3.20 -0.46
C ILE A 147 10.76 4.07 0.71
N ASP A 148 11.56 5.06 1.12
CA ASP A 148 11.28 5.95 2.25
C ASP A 148 10.52 7.23 1.86
N VAL A 149 10.18 7.37 0.58
CA VAL A 149 9.31 8.46 0.12
C VAL A 149 7.86 8.18 0.52
N GLU A 150 7.13 9.23 0.81
CA GLU A 150 5.69 9.22 1.05
C GLU A 150 4.92 8.68 -0.17
N ASP A 151 3.90 7.90 0.13
CA ASP A 151 2.97 7.44 -0.90
C ASP A 151 1.85 8.46 -1.05
N LEU A 152 1.95 9.30 -2.09
CA LEU A 152 1.01 10.39 -2.32
C LEU A 152 -0.43 9.91 -2.47
N GLN A 153 -0.64 8.70 -2.99
CA GLN A 153 -2.00 8.17 -3.14
C GLN A 153 -2.64 7.92 -1.78
N SER A 154 -1.90 7.29 -0.87
CA SER A 154 -2.36 7.11 0.50
C SER A 154 -2.55 8.47 1.18
N GLY A 155 -1.65 9.43 0.97
CA GLY A 155 -1.80 10.79 1.49
C GLY A 155 -3.08 11.49 1.02
N LYS A 156 -3.35 11.48 -0.28
CA LYS A 156 -4.56 12.08 -0.89
C LYS A 156 -5.83 11.39 -0.41
N LEU A 157 -5.83 10.06 -0.30
CA LEU A 157 -6.96 9.31 0.23
C LEU A 157 -7.27 9.73 1.68
N MET A 158 -6.24 9.79 2.52
CA MET A 158 -6.38 10.19 3.92
C MET A 158 -6.93 11.62 4.05
N TYR A 159 -6.46 12.55 3.22
CA TYR A 159 -7.01 13.91 3.18
C TYR A 159 -8.46 13.93 2.73
N LYS A 160 -8.82 13.20 1.66
CA LYS A 160 -10.20 13.13 1.16
C LYS A 160 -11.16 12.55 2.20
N MET A 161 -10.71 11.58 3.00
CA MET A 161 -11.52 10.94 4.03
C MET A 161 -11.65 11.76 5.33
N THR A 162 -10.61 12.51 5.71
CA THR A 162 -10.53 13.12 7.04
C THR A 162 -10.55 14.65 7.05
N GLY A 163 -10.27 15.29 5.90
CA GLY A 163 -10.03 16.73 5.80
C GLY A 163 -8.72 17.20 6.46
N ILE A 164 -7.95 16.30 7.07
CA ILE A 164 -6.72 16.64 7.80
C ILE A 164 -5.55 16.70 6.81
N THR A 165 -4.88 17.84 6.73
CA THR A 165 -3.60 17.97 6.04
C THR A 165 -2.47 17.49 6.94
N SER A 166 -1.43 16.90 6.35
CA SER A 166 -0.18 16.60 7.05
C SER A 166 0.95 17.38 6.39
N LEU A 167 1.98 17.72 7.16
CA LEU A 167 3.14 18.54 6.72
C LEU A 167 3.78 18.11 5.38
N PRO A 168 3.79 16.82 4.97
CA PRO A 168 4.24 16.44 3.62
C PRO A 168 3.19 16.83 2.57
N LEU A 169 1.93 16.54 2.83
CA LEU A 169 0.83 16.72 1.89
C LEU A 169 0.62 18.19 1.52
N GLU A 170 0.84 19.12 2.43
CA GLU A 170 0.74 20.57 2.16
C GLU A 170 1.77 21.06 1.13
N LYS A 171 2.96 20.43 1.06
CA LYS A 171 3.96 20.76 0.04
C LYS A 171 3.57 20.18 -1.31
N ILE A 172 3.10 18.94 -1.32
CA ILE A 172 2.70 18.21 -2.53
C ILE A 172 1.44 18.81 -3.18
N LEU A 173 0.42 19.16 -2.38
CA LEU A 173 -0.81 19.79 -2.90
C LEU A 173 -0.57 21.18 -3.51
N LYS A 174 0.55 21.84 -3.17
CA LYS A 174 0.96 23.12 -3.77
C LYS A 174 1.71 22.98 -5.09
N GLU A 175 2.21 21.79 -5.43
CA GLU A 175 2.94 21.52 -6.68
C GLU A 175 2.01 21.00 -7.80
N GLU A 176 0.75 20.69 -7.48
CA GLU A 176 -0.30 20.27 -8.44
C GLU A 176 -1.31 21.38 -8.78
N LEU A 177 -1.09 22.62 -8.33
CA LEU A 177 -1.84 23.84 -8.64
C LEU A 177 -0.98 24.83 -9.45
#